data_AF-A0A1Q3LEJ2-F1
#
_entry.id   AF-A0A1Q3LEJ2-F1
#
_cell.length_a   1.000
_cell.length_b   1.000
_cell.length_c   1.000
_cell.angle_alpha   90.00
_cell.angle_beta   90.00
_cell.angle_gamma   90.00
#
_symmetry.space_group_name_H-M   'P 1'
#
loop_
_entity.id
_entity.type
_entity.pdbx_description
1 polymer ?
#
loop_
_entity_poly.entity_id
_entity_poly.type
_entity_poly.pdbx_seq_one_letter_code
_entity_poly.pdbx_strand_id
1 'polypeptide(L)'
;MESWQEVSELITQFGDERNLAGRLRKLRESKVDENGRPWSQEELARRMTAAGYPMTHTSVWKIENADKKSGGRSVPIGEAIGFARVLGVSLAELLLPESAVTELAVWRAFQDATEALNEVRRQWAVYAGGIERVRAAVAESSGIRSRIADYLESAEADRLRQIGDVWINDADDETERRTRAQLVAQDPRRLPAGVEDGYAPTPAIVAARHVLADDPIAPSILVKISEGGA
;
A
#
# COMPACT_ATOMS: atom_id res chain seq x y z
N MET A 1 -8.58 -6.04 -20.87
CA MET A 1 -8.24 -5.51 -22.21
C MET A 1 -8.83 -4.10 -22.42
N GLU A 2 -9.35 -3.45 -21.36
CA GLU A 2 -10.03 -2.15 -21.39
C GLU A 2 -9.10 -0.93 -21.31
N SER A 3 -7.84 -1.09 -20.87
CA SER A 3 -6.96 0.05 -20.56
C SER A 3 -6.59 0.92 -21.76
N TRP A 4 -6.53 0.36 -22.97
CA TRP A 4 -6.14 1.11 -24.17
C TRP A 4 -7.30 1.89 -24.78
N GLN A 5 -8.53 1.40 -24.62
CA GLN A 5 -9.72 2.13 -25.06
C GLN A 5 -9.98 3.34 -24.16
N GLU A 6 -9.90 3.18 -22.84
CA GLU A 6 -10.03 4.30 -21.89
C GLU A 6 -8.96 5.38 -22.14
N VAL A 7 -7.69 4.99 -22.30
CA VAL A 7 -6.61 5.94 -22.61
C VAL A 7 -6.83 6.63 -23.96
N SER A 8 -7.30 5.91 -24.97
CA SER A 8 -7.62 6.49 -26.28
C SER A 8 -8.80 7.46 -26.22
N GLU A 9 -9.86 7.13 -25.47
CA GLU A 9 -11.01 7.99 -25.25
C GLU A 9 -10.61 9.26 -24.49
N LEU A 10 -9.78 9.14 -23.45
CA LEU A 10 -9.27 10.29 -22.69
C LEU A 10 -8.36 11.20 -23.51
N ILE A 11 -7.48 10.63 -24.34
CA ILE A 11 -6.67 11.42 -25.29
C ILE A 11 -7.58 12.12 -26.31
N THR A 12 -8.62 11.45 -26.79
CA THR A 12 -9.55 12.01 -27.78
C THR A 12 -10.44 13.09 -27.17
N GLN A 13 -10.84 12.94 -25.91
CA GLN A 13 -11.76 13.82 -25.21
C GLN A 13 -11.05 15.01 -24.55
N PHE A 14 -9.82 14.82 -24.07
CA PHE A 14 -9.10 15.80 -23.24
C PHE A 14 -7.66 16.07 -23.71
N GLY A 15 -7.11 15.28 -24.63
CA GLY A 15 -5.78 15.51 -25.17
C GLY A 15 -5.77 16.76 -26.05
N ASP A 16 -5.25 17.86 -25.51
CA ASP A 16 -5.20 19.15 -26.19
C ASP A 16 -3.87 19.84 -25.91
N GLU A 17 -3.27 20.45 -26.93
CA GLU A 17 -2.04 21.25 -26.81
C GLU A 17 -2.21 22.38 -25.77
N ARG A 18 -3.44 22.85 -25.54
CA ARG A 18 -3.76 23.82 -24.48
C ARG A 18 -3.37 23.36 -23.07
N ASN A 19 -3.34 22.05 -22.82
CA ASN A 19 -2.94 21.49 -21.53
C ASN A 19 -1.42 21.37 -21.39
N LEU A 20 -0.70 21.32 -22.51
CA LEU A 20 0.75 21.07 -22.57
C LEU A 20 1.54 22.06 -21.71
N ALA A 21 1.22 23.35 -21.80
CA ALA A 21 1.95 24.40 -21.09
C ALA A 21 1.92 24.22 -19.56
N GLY A 22 0.72 24.01 -19.01
CA GLY A 22 0.53 23.77 -17.57
C GLY A 22 1.11 22.44 -17.12
N ARG A 23 0.94 21.38 -17.93
CA ARG A 23 1.44 20.04 -17.63
C ARG A 23 2.97 19.99 -17.65
N LEU A 24 3.59 20.59 -18.67
CA LEU A 24 5.05 20.67 -18.81
C LEU A 24 5.69 21.36 -17.61
N ARG A 25 5.11 22.49 -17.18
CA ARG A 25 5.57 23.23 -16.00
C ARG A 25 5.53 22.37 -14.74
N LYS A 26 4.40 21.73 -14.46
CA LYS A 26 4.25 20.88 -13.26
C LYS A 26 5.15 19.66 -13.28
N LEU A 27 5.26 19.00 -14.42
CA LEU A 27 6.16 17.86 -14.58
C LEU A 27 7.62 18.26 -14.35
N ARG A 28 8.06 19.39 -14.91
CA ARG A 28 9.39 19.94 -14.64
C ARG A 28 9.61 20.21 -13.14
N GLU A 29 8.68 20.89 -12.49
CA GLU A 29 8.77 21.26 -11.07
C GLU A 29 8.73 20.04 -10.14
N SER A 30 8.13 18.93 -10.57
CA SER A 30 8.15 17.66 -9.83
C SER A 30 9.50 16.93 -9.87
N LYS A 31 10.38 17.27 -10.81
CA LYS A 31 11.72 16.67 -10.92
C LYS A 31 12.71 17.46 -10.08
N VAL A 32 13.66 16.75 -9.47
CA VAL A 32 14.73 17.35 -8.66
C VAL A 32 16.09 17.15 -9.31
N ASP A 33 16.97 18.13 -9.15
CA ASP A 33 18.37 18.06 -9.56
C ASP A 33 19.21 17.28 -8.53
N GLU A 34 20.51 17.19 -8.79
CA GLU A 34 21.49 16.51 -7.92
C GLU A 34 21.60 17.12 -6.51
N ASN A 35 21.11 18.34 -6.30
CA ASN A 35 21.09 19.04 -5.02
C ASN A 35 19.70 18.99 -4.35
N GLY A 36 18.77 18.21 -4.90
CA GLY A 36 17.40 18.09 -4.40
C GLY A 36 16.50 19.29 -4.71
N ARG A 37 16.90 20.19 -5.64
CA ARG A 37 16.11 21.37 -6.01
C ARG A 37 15.23 21.10 -7.23
N PRO A 38 14.01 21.65 -7.31
CA PRO A 38 13.18 21.54 -8.49
C PRO A 38 13.89 22.00 -9.76
N TRP A 39 13.70 21.31 -10.89
CA TRP A 39 14.35 21.68 -12.14
C TRP A 39 13.94 23.09 -12.60
N SER A 40 14.94 23.91 -12.96
CA SER A 40 14.71 25.18 -13.64
C SER A 40 14.33 24.97 -15.12
N GLN A 41 13.78 26.00 -15.75
CA GLN A 41 13.51 25.98 -17.20
C GLN A 41 14.79 25.81 -18.03
N GLU A 42 15.91 26.36 -17.55
CA GLU A 42 17.23 26.22 -18.17
C GLU A 42 17.71 24.78 -18.09
N GLU A 43 17.45 24.14 -16.96
CA GLU A 43 17.84 22.76 -16.71
C GLU A 43 16.99 21.77 -17.52
N LEU A 44 15.71 22.08 -17.78
CA LEU A 44 14.90 21.35 -18.78
C LEU A 44 15.42 21.57 -20.21
N ALA A 45 15.77 22.80 -20.58
CA ALA A 45 16.31 23.11 -21.91
C ALA A 45 17.64 22.38 -22.18
N ARG A 46 18.51 22.31 -21.17
CA ARG A 46 19.77 21.56 -21.21
C ARG A 46 19.52 20.07 -21.47
N ARG A 47 18.58 19.46 -20.74
CA ARG A 47 18.23 18.03 -20.93
C ARG A 47 17.59 17.75 -22.28
N MET A 48 16.70 18.62 -22.75
CA MET A 48 16.13 18.52 -24.10
C MET A 48 17.22 18.54 -25.16
N THR A 49 18.15 19.49 -25.06
CA THR A 49 19.28 19.60 -25.99
C THR A 49 20.18 18.37 -25.93
N ALA A 50 20.47 17.86 -24.73
CA ALA A 50 21.24 16.63 -24.54
C ALA A 50 20.53 15.38 -25.13
N ALA A 51 19.20 15.39 -25.17
CA ALA A 51 18.39 14.33 -25.77
C ALA A 51 18.25 14.46 -27.30
N GLY A 52 18.91 15.44 -27.94
CA GLY A 52 18.86 15.66 -29.38
C GLY A 52 17.76 16.61 -29.85
N TYR A 53 17.14 17.36 -28.94
CA TYR A 53 16.10 18.34 -29.24
C TYR A 53 16.62 19.75 -28.89
N PRO A 54 17.19 20.49 -29.84
CA PRO A 54 17.76 21.81 -29.58
C PRO A 54 16.74 22.75 -28.94
N MET A 55 17.01 23.16 -27.70
CA MET A 55 16.05 23.93 -26.90
C MET A 55 16.76 24.98 -26.06
N THR A 56 16.20 26.18 -26.01
CA THR A 56 16.71 27.28 -25.17
C THR A 56 15.80 27.52 -23.98
N HIS A 57 16.35 28.10 -22.91
CA HIS A 57 15.57 28.56 -21.75
C HIS A 57 14.37 29.42 -22.16
N THR A 58 14.58 30.39 -23.06
CA THR A 58 13.51 31.27 -23.57
C THR A 58 12.43 30.49 -24.33
N SER A 59 12.81 29.42 -25.04
CA SER A 59 11.84 28.57 -25.75
C SER A 59 10.96 27.82 -24.75
N VAL A 60 11.55 27.20 -23.72
CA VAL A 60 10.81 26.55 -22.63
C VAL A 60 9.88 27.55 -21.94
N TRP A 61 10.37 28.75 -21.61
CA TRP A 61 9.54 29.78 -20.98
C TRP A 61 8.33 30.17 -21.84
N LYS A 62 8.51 30.35 -23.16
CA LYS A 62 7.42 30.70 -24.08
C LYS A 62 6.41 29.58 -24.28
N ILE A 63 6.84 28.32 -24.19
CA ILE A 63 5.97 27.14 -24.23
C ILE A 63 5.15 27.07 -22.94
N GLU A 64 5.81 27.17 -21.79
CA GLU A 64 5.12 27.10 -20.48
C GLU A 64 4.18 28.28 -20.23
N ASN A 65 4.36 29.40 -20.93
CA ASN A 65 3.55 30.62 -20.77
C ASN A 65 2.81 31.00 -22.07
N ALA A 66 2.44 29.99 -22.88
CA ALA A 66 1.88 30.22 -24.20
C ALA A 66 0.54 30.98 -24.20
N ASP A 67 -0.17 30.99 -23.07
CA ASP A 67 -1.43 31.68 -22.81
C ASP A 67 -1.28 33.18 -22.48
N LYS A 68 -0.07 33.66 -22.19
CA LYS A 68 0.19 35.07 -21.86
C LYS A 68 0.37 35.91 -23.12
N LYS A 69 -0.06 37.18 -23.07
CA LYS A 69 0.00 38.19 -24.16
C LYS A 69 1.40 38.43 -24.78
N SER A 70 2.45 37.80 -24.26
CA SER A 70 3.88 38.02 -24.59
C SER A 70 4.42 37.15 -25.74
N GLY A 71 3.58 36.45 -26.50
CA GLY A 71 4.01 35.68 -27.68
C GLY A 71 4.41 34.24 -27.37
N GLY A 72 3.41 33.44 -27.00
CA GLY A 72 3.53 31.98 -26.85
C GLY A 72 4.07 31.27 -28.09
N ARG A 73 4.58 30.06 -27.90
CA ARG A 73 5.09 29.19 -28.98
C ARG A 73 4.34 27.85 -28.95
N SER A 74 3.80 27.45 -30.10
CA SER A 74 3.29 26.08 -30.33
C SER A 74 4.45 25.08 -30.33
N VAL A 75 4.17 23.86 -29.88
CA VAL A 75 5.15 22.80 -29.74
C VAL A 75 4.96 21.77 -30.85
N PRO A 76 5.91 21.64 -31.80
CA PRO A 76 5.88 20.57 -32.78
C PRO A 76 5.84 19.20 -32.10
N ILE A 77 5.16 18.22 -32.72
CA ILE A 77 5.02 16.88 -32.16
C ILE A 77 6.37 16.22 -31.83
N GLY A 78 7.41 16.49 -32.61
CA GLY A 78 8.77 16.03 -32.33
C GLY A 78 9.32 16.57 -31.00
N GLU A 79 9.12 17.85 -30.71
CA GLU A 79 9.50 18.47 -29.42
C GLU A 79 8.65 17.91 -28.28
N ALA A 80 7.35 17.69 -28.50
CA ALA A 80 6.47 17.08 -27.50
C ALA A 80 6.91 15.64 -27.13
N ILE A 81 7.31 14.84 -28.12
CA ILE A 81 7.92 13.51 -27.89
C ILE A 81 9.22 13.64 -27.10
N GLY A 82 10.05 14.64 -27.42
CA GLY A 82 11.28 14.94 -26.68
C GLY A 82 11.01 15.26 -25.22
N PHE A 83 10.02 16.13 -24.93
CA PHE A 83 9.62 16.47 -23.57
C PHE A 83 9.11 15.24 -22.81
N ALA A 84 8.24 14.45 -23.42
CA ALA A 84 7.72 13.21 -22.82
C ALA A 84 8.87 12.28 -22.43
N ARG A 85 9.86 12.09 -23.32
CA ARG A 85 11.05 11.29 -23.06
C ARG A 85 11.91 11.84 -21.93
N VAL A 86 12.22 13.14 -21.94
CA VAL A 86 13.07 13.78 -20.92
C VAL A 86 12.42 13.77 -19.54
N LEU A 87 11.09 13.92 -19.49
CA LEU A 87 10.31 13.92 -18.25
C LEU A 87 9.93 12.51 -17.79
N GLY A 88 10.14 11.49 -18.62
CA GLY A 88 9.83 10.10 -18.32
C GLY A 88 8.32 9.83 -18.21
N VAL A 89 7.52 10.51 -19.02
CA VAL A 89 6.06 10.34 -19.10
C VAL A 89 5.66 9.92 -20.51
N SER A 90 4.43 9.42 -20.67
CA SER A 90 3.89 9.17 -22.00
C SER A 90 3.49 10.48 -22.70
N LEU A 91 3.49 10.51 -24.04
CA LEU A 91 2.99 11.66 -24.80
C LEU A 91 1.52 11.96 -24.46
N ALA A 92 0.72 10.90 -24.22
CA ALA A 92 -0.65 11.01 -23.77
C ALA A 92 -0.76 11.80 -22.46
N GLU A 93 0.01 11.40 -21.45
CA GLU A 93 0.03 12.04 -20.13
C GLU A 93 0.49 13.51 -20.18
N LEU A 94 1.35 13.85 -21.15
CA LEU A 94 1.81 15.20 -21.38
C LEU A 94 0.71 16.12 -21.98
N LEU A 95 -0.27 15.55 -22.68
CA LEU A 95 -1.36 16.27 -23.35
C LEU A 95 -2.68 16.29 -22.55
N LEU A 96 -2.80 15.47 -21.51
CA LEU A 96 -3.97 15.45 -20.64
C LEU A 96 -3.97 16.64 -19.66
N PRO A 97 -5.15 17.17 -19.31
CA PRO A 97 -5.26 18.12 -18.21
C PRO A 97 -4.91 17.42 -16.90
N GLU A 98 -4.35 18.17 -15.97
CA GLU A 98 -3.89 17.61 -14.68
C GLU A 98 -5.02 16.95 -13.89
N SER A 99 -6.23 17.50 -13.96
CA SER A 99 -7.41 16.91 -13.30
C SER A 99 -7.66 15.50 -13.81
N ALA A 100 -7.56 15.27 -15.13
CA ALA A 100 -7.76 13.94 -15.71
C ALA A 100 -6.67 12.95 -15.26
N VAL A 101 -5.40 13.37 -15.17
CA VAL A 101 -4.33 12.50 -14.65
C VAL A 101 -4.57 12.14 -13.19
N THR A 102 -5.01 13.10 -12.39
CA THR A 102 -5.32 12.88 -10.97
C THR A 102 -6.53 11.95 -10.81
N GLU A 103 -7.60 12.18 -11.57
CA GLU A 103 -8.80 11.34 -11.57
C GLU A 103 -8.48 9.89 -11.96
N LEU A 104 -7.62 9.68 -12.96
CA LEU A 104 -7.17 8.33 -13.34
C LEU A 104 -6.36 7.65 -12.24
N ALA A 105 -5.46 8.38 -11.59
CA ALA A 105 -4.68 7.83 -10.49
C ALA A 105 -5.58 7.44 -9.30
N VAL A 106 -6.57 8.27 -8.97
CA VAL A 106 -7.55 7.98 -7.91
C VAL A 106 -8.43 6.79 -8.28
N TRP A 107 -8.93 6.75 -9.52
CA TRP A 107 -9.73 5.62 -10.01
C TRP A 107 -8.96 4.32 -9.97
N ARG A 108 -7.71 4.33 -10.42
CA ARG A 108 -6.83 3.16 -10.33
C ARG A 108 -6.59 2.72 -8.89
N ALA A 109 -6.29 3.65 -7.99
CA ALA A 109 -6.13 3.33 -6.56
C ALA A 109 -7.41 2.72 -5.96
N PHE A 110 -8.59 3.18 -6.38
CA PHE A 110 -9.87 2.61 -5.98
C PHE A 110 -10.08 1.18 -6.52
N GLN A 111 -9.71 0.93 -7.78
CA GLN A 111 -9.75 -0.42 -8.37
C GLN A 111 -8.78 -1.37 -7.65
N ASP A 112 -7.53 -0.94 -7.44
CA ASP A 112 -6.52 -1.70 -6.70
C ASP A 112 -7.00 -2.04 -5.28
N ALA A 113 -7.64 -1.08 -4.59
CA ALA A 113 -8.22 -1.31 -3.26
C ALA A 113 -9.38 -2.31 -3.28
N THR A 114 -10.23 -2.27 -4.32
CA THR A 114 -11.35 -3.21 -4.50
C THR A 114 -10.85 -4.62 -4.79
N GLU A 115 -9.82 -4.76 -5.62
CA GLU A 115 -9.17 -6.04 -5.88
C GLU A 115 -8.54 -6.62 -4.62
N ALA A 116 -7.85 -5.81 -3.82
CA ALA A 116 -7.29 -6.21 -2.54
C ALA A 116 -8.38 -6.69 -1.57
N LEU A 117 -9.51 -5.99 -1.48
CA LEU A 117 -10.64 -6.42 -0.65
C LEU A 117 -11.22 -7.76 -1.13
N ASN A 118 -11.34 -7.96 -2.44
CA ASN A 118 -11.79 -9.23 -3.00
C ASN A 118 -10.81 -10.38 -2.70
N GLU A 119 -9.51 -10.12 -2.70
CA GLU A 119 -8.50 -11.11 -2.29
C GLU A 119 -8.63 -11.47 -0.81
N VAL A 120 -8.78 -10.48 0.08
CA VAL A 120 -9.04 -10.72 1.50
C VAL A 120 -10.28 -11.59 1.70
N ARG A 121 -11.37 -11.33 0.96
CA ARG A 121 -12.59 -12.15 1.00
C ARG A 121 -12.35 -13.58 0.54
N ARG A 122 -11.58 -13.79 -0.54
CA ARG A 122 -11.22 -15.14 -1.02
C ARG A 122 -10.40 -15.90 0.00
N GLN A 123 -9.36 -15.27 0.55
CA GLN A 123 -8.51 -15.89 1.57
C GLN A 123 -9.31 -16.22 2.84
N TRP A 124 -10.24 -15.34 3.23
CA TRP A 124 -11.15 -15.62 4.33
C TRP A 124 -12.05 -16.83 4.07
N ALA A 125 -12.63 -16.96 2.88
CA ALA A 125 -13.44 -18.12 2.51
C ALA A 125 -12.62 -19.43 2.56
N VAL A 126 -11.36 -19.40 2.10
CA VAL A 126 -10.44 -20.55 2.20
C VAL A 126 -10.18 -20.91 3.67
N TYR A 127 -9.89 -19.91 4.50
CA TYR A 127 -9.66 -20.08 5.93
C TYR A 127 -10.88 -20.67 6.63
N ALA A 128 -12.05 -20.04 6.49
CA ALA A 128 -13.29 -20.49 7.11
C ALA A 128 -13.66 -21.92 6.69
N GLY A 129 -13.58 -22.23 5.39
CA GLY A 129 -13.81 -23.58 4.90
C GLY A 129 -12.78 -24.61 5.43
N GLY A 130 -11.55 -24.17 5.69
CA GLY A 130 -10.52 -24.99 6.35
C GLY A 130 -10.89 -25.32 7.80
N ILE A 131 -11.28 -24.31 8.58
CA ILE A 131 -11.69 -24.49 9.98
C ILE A 131 -12.91 -25.42 10.08
N GLU A 132 -13.92 -25.25 9.23
CA GLU A 132 -15.11 -26.12 9.23
C GLU A 132 -14.77 -27.59 8.92
N ARG A 133 -13.85 -27.85 7.99
CA ARG A 133 -13.36 -29.22 7.74
C ARG A 133 -12.68 -29.82 8.97
N VAL A 134 -11.90 -29.02 9.70
CA VAL A 134 -11.21 -29.48 10.90
C VAL A 134 -12.20 -29.71 12.05
N ARG A 135 -13.20 -28.84 12.22
CA ARG A 135 -14.29 -29.02 13.21
C ARG A 135 -15.02 -30.34 12.99
N ALA A 136 -15.41 -30.64 11.75
CA ALA A 136 -16.03 -31.92 11.42
C ALA A 136 -15.13 -33.11 11.80
N ALA A 137 -13.84 -33.06 11.47
CA ALA A 137 -12.88 -34.11 11.84
C ALA A 137 -12.67 -34.24 13.36
N VAL A 138 -12.71 -33.13 14.10
CA VAL A 138 -12.61 -33.11 15.57
C VAL A 138 -13.85 -33.71 16.24
N ALA A 139 -15.05 -33.48 15.67
CA ALA A 139 -16.28 -34.08 16.15
C ALA A 139 -16.26 -35.62 16.02
N GLU A 140 -15.57 -36.14 15.01
CA GLU A 140 -15.46 -37.58 14.73
C GLU A 140 -14.26 -38.25 15.41
N SER A 141 -13.25 -37.49 15.87
CA SER A 141 -12.00 -38.04 16.42
C SER A 141 -11.49 -37.30 17.66
N SER A 142 -11.56 -37.98 18.80
CA SER A 142 -10.97 -37.50 20.06
C SER A 142 -9.44 -37.37 20.01
N GLY A 143 -8.75 -38.18 19.19
CA GLY A 143 -7.30 -38.10 19.01
C GLY A 143 -6.87 -36.83 18.28
N ILE A 144 -7.61 -36.41 17.24
CA ILE A 144 -7.36 -35.14 16.54
C ILE A 144 -7.64 -33.96 17.48
N ARG A 145 -8.73 -34.03 18.25
CA ARG A 145 -9.07 -33.01 19.26
C ARG A 145 -7.92 -32.81 20.26
N SER A 146 -7.38 -33.91 20.81
CA SER A 146 -6.26 -33.86 21.76
C SER A 146 -5.04 -33.21 21.13
N ARG A 147 -4.67 -33.60 19.91
CA ARG A 147 -3.50 -33.04 19.22
C ARG A 147 -3.62 -31.53 18.97
N ILE A 148 -4.81 -31.03 18.66
CA ILE A 148 -5.06 -29.60 18.47
C ILE A 148 -5.01 -28.85 19.81
N ALA A 149 -5.51 -29.46 20.90
CA ALA A 149 -5.38 -28.90 22.24
C ALA A 149 -3.91 -28.83 22.69
N ASP A 150 -3.12 -29.88 22.47
CA ASP A 150 -1.68 -29.90 22.77
C ASP A 150 -0.92 -28.83 21.96
N TYR A 151 -1.30 -28.64 20.69
CA TYR A 151 -0.76 -27.58 19.84
C TYR A 151 -1.12 -26.18 20.36
N LEU A 152 -2.36 -25.96 20.77
CA LEU A 152 -2.81 -24.69 21.37
C LEU A 152 -2.02 -24.38 22.65
N GLU A 153 -1.86 -25.36 23.55
CA GLU A 153 -1.08 -25.19 24.78
C GLU A 153 0.38 -24.83 24.47
N SER A 154 0.99 -25.54 23.53
CA SER A 154 2.37 -25.27 23.09
C SER A 154 2.52 -23.86 22.51
N ALA A 155 1.59 -23.46 21.63
CA ALA A 155 1.61 -22.15 21.00
C ALA A 155 1.38 -21.00 22.00
N GLU A 156 0.52 -21.19 23.00
CA GLU A 156 0.30 -20.22 24.07
C GLU A 156 1.54 -20.08 24.95
N ALA A 157 2.19 -21.20 25.30
CA ALA A 157 3.44 -21.18 26.06
C ALA A 157 4.58 -20.49 25.28
N ASP A 158 4.69 -20.70 23.97
CA ASP A 158 5.65 -20.02 23.10
C ASP A 158 5.39 -18.51 23.05
N ARG A 159 4.12 -18.10 22.87
CA ARG A 159 3.71 -16.70 22.87
C ARG A 159 4.05 -16.01 24.20
N LEU A 160 3.72 -16.65 25.33
CA LEU A 160 3.99 -16.10 26.65
C LEU A 160 5.49 -15.99 26.94
N ARG A 161 6.31 -16.93 26.43
CA ARG A 161 7.78 -16.79 26.49
C ARG A 161 8.27 -15.55 25.74
N GLN A 162 7.77 -15.30 24.53
CA GLN A 162 8.13 -14.11 23.76
C GLN A 162 7.74 -12.80 24.46
N ILE A 163 6.54 -12.75 25.05
CA ILE A 163 6.09 -11.59 25.85
C ILE A 163 6.98 -11.45 27.09
N GLY A 164 7.29 -12.55 27.76
CA GLY A 164 8.18 -12.61 28.92
C GLY A 164 9.58 -12.06 28.60
N ASP A 165 10.13 -12.38 27.43
CA ASP A 165 11.44 -11.84 26.99
C ASP A 165 11.41 -10.32 26.85
N VAL A 166 10.34 -9.74 26.30
CA VAL A 166 10.17 -8.29 26.22
C VAL A 166 10.06 -7.69 27.63
N TRP A 167 9.26 -8.29 28.49
CA TRP A 167 9.10 -7.86 29.88
C TRP A 167 10.39 -7.94 30.69
N ILE A 168 11.24 -8.95 30.47
CA ILE A 168 12.57 -9.05 31.09
C ILE A 168 13.47 -7.90 30.63
N ASN A 169 13.43 -7.58 29.34
CA ASN A 169 14.26 -6.53 28.76
C ASN A 169 13.86 -5.12 29.21
N ASP A 170 12.59 -4.93 29.58
CA ASP A 170 12.02 -3.69 30.13
C ASP A 170 12.23 -3.54 31.65
N ALA A 171 13.16 -4.28 32.25
CA ALA A 171 13.50 -4.14 33.67
C ALA A 171 14.38 -2.92 33.91
N ASP A 172 14.11 -2.19 35.01
CA ASP A 172 14.82 -0.96 35.38
C ASP A 172 16.26 -1.25 35.83
N ASP A 173 16.48 -2.43 36.42
CA ASP A 173 17.80 -2.87 36.90
C ASP A 173 18.06 -4.38 36.74
N GLU A 174 19.30 -4.80 37.01
CA GLU A 174 19.75 -6.18 36.83
C GLU A 174 19.16 -7.17 37.85
N THR A 175 18.83 -6.72 39.05
CA THR A 175 18.19 -7.55 40.09
C THR A 175 16.77 -7.88 39.67
N GLU A 176 16.06 -6.86 39.19
CA GLU A 176 14.73 -7.02 38.62
C GLU A 176 14.77 -7.92 37.38
N ARG A 177 15.67 -7.66 36.43
CA ARG A 177 15.84 -8.48 35.21
C ARG A 177 16.05 -9.95 35.54
N ARG A 178 16.91 -10.26 36.51
CA ARG A 178 17.18 -11.63 36.97
C ARG A 178 15.95 -12.28 37.61
N THR A 179 15.18 -11.51 38.38
CA THR A 179 13.94 -11.97 39.02
C THR A 179 12.87 -12.28 37.98
N ARG A 180 12.64 -11.36 37.02
CA ARG A 180 11.73 -11.55 35.89
C ARG A 180 12.14 -12.77 35.05
N ALA A 181 13.43 -12.92 34.74
CA ALA A 181 13.95 -14.05 33.98
C ALA A 181 13.74 -15.40 34.68
N GLN A 182 13.93 -15.45 36.00
CA GLN A 182 13.67 -16.65 36.78
C GLN A 182 12.17 -17.02 36.78
N LEU A 183 11.27 -16.05 36.85
CA LEU A 183 9.82 -16.28 36.78
C LEU A 183 9.41 -16.87 35.42
N VAL A 184 9.85 -16.26 34.32
CA VAL A 184 9.54 -16.73 32.96
C VAL A 184 10.11 -18.13 32.70
N ALA A 185 11.33 -18.42 33.19
CA ALA A 185 11.96 -19.72 33.04
C ALA A 185 11.27 -20.84 33.85
N GLN A 186 10.65 -20.51 34.99
CA GLN A 186 9.92 -21.48 35.81
C GLN A 186 8.56 -21.84 35.20
N ASP A 187 7.75 -20.84 34.85
CA ASP A 187 6.48 -21.05 34.18
C ASP A 187 6.04 -19.76 33.46
N PRO A 188 6.12 -19.69 32.12
CA PRO A 188 5.69 -18.51 31.37
C PRO A 188 4.18 -18.23 31.50
N ARG A 189 3.37 -19.18 32.00
CA ARG A 189 1.94 -18.97 32.31
C ARG A 189 1.67 -18.17 33.57
N ARG A 190 2.72 -17.87 34.35
CA ARG A 190 2.63 -17.09 35.59
C ARG A 190 3.15 -15.66 35.45
N LEU A 191 3.16 -15.14 34.22
CA LEU A 191 3.41 -13.71 34.01
C LEU A 191 2.42 -12.88 34.85
N PRO A 192 2.86 -11.74 35.40
CA PRO A 192 1.96 -10.83 36.09
C PRO A 192 0.81 -10.37 35.19
N ALA A 193 -0.38 -10.18 35.76
CA ALA A 193 -1.54 -9.71 35.02
C ALA A 193 -1.26 -8.37 34.32
N GLY A 194 -1.68 -8.26 33.07
CA GLY A 194 -1.50 -7.06 32.24
C GLY A 194 -0.17 -6.98 31.50
N VAL A 195 0.76 -7.92 31.71
CA VAL A 195 1.99 -8.02 30.91
C VAL A 195 1.68 -8.45 29.47
N GLU A 196 0.62 -9.23 29.29
CA GLU A 196 0.09 -9.63 27.98
C GLU A 196 -0.74 -8.54 27.28
N ASP A 197 -1.09 -7.44 27.96
CA ASP A 197 -1.91 -6.38 27.40
C ASP A 197 -1.18 -5.71 26.22
N GLY A 198 -1.89 -5.56 25.10
CA GLY A 198 -1.33 -5.02 23.86
C GLY A 198 -0.71 -6.06 22.92
N TYR A 199 -0.57 -7.33 23.34
CA TYR A 199 -0.09 -8.40 22.47
C TYR A 199 -1.25 -9.24 21.91
N ALA A 200 -1.50 -9.14 20.60
CA ALA A 200 -2.54 -9.95 19.93
C ALA A 200 -2.15 -11.44 19.85
N PRO A 201 -3.10 -12.39 20.01
CA PRO A 201 -2.82 -13.82 19.90
C PRO A 201 -2.26 -14.17 18.52
N THR A 202 -1.41 -15.20 18.47
CA THR A 202 -0.84 -15.65 17.18
C THR A 202 -1.91 -16.29 16.31
N PRO A 203 -1.76 -16.31 14.97
CA PRO A 203 -2.72 -16.94 14.07
C PRO A 203 -2.99 -18.42 14.40
N ALA A 204 -1.98 -19.14 14.90
CA ALA A 204 -2.08 -20.52 15.34
C ALA A 204 -3.05 -20.68 16.53
N ILE A 205 -2.93 -19.80 17.53
CA ILE A 205 -3.81 -19.77 18.71
C ILE A 205 -5.25 -19.45 18.29
N VAL A 206 -5.44 -18.45 17.41
CA VAL A 206 -6.77 -18.08 16.91
C VAL A 206 -7.43 -19.24 16.17
N ALA A 207 -6.71 -19.90 15.25
CA ALA A 207 -7.25 -21.02 14.49
C ALA A 207 -7.60 -22.22 15.39
N ALA A 208 -6.74 -22.57 16.35
CA ALA A 208 -7.01 -23.67 17.27
C ALA A 208 -8.21 -23.37 18.19
N ARG A 209 -8.38 -22.12 18.64
CA ARG A 209 -9.55 -21.69 19.42
C ARG A 209 -10.84 -21.78 18.58
N HIS A 210 -10.85 -21.29 17.35
CA HIS A 210 -12.00 -21.46 16.46
C HIS A 210 -12.37 -22.94 16.28
N VAL A 211 -11.40 -23.84 16.18
CA VAL A 211 -11.71 -25.29 16.06
C VAL A 211 -12.29 -25.87 17.35
N LEU A 212 -11.76 -25.49 18.53
CA LEU A 212 -12.09 -26.16 19.80
C LEU A 212 -13.29 -25.56 20.53
N ALA A 213 -13.57 -24.27 20.35
CA ALA A 213 -14.59 -23.50 21.08
C ALA A 213 -15.89 -23.28 20.29
N ASP A 214 -15.99 -23.77 19.04
CA ASP A 214 -17.11 -23.49 18.12
C ASP A 214 -17.42 -21.98 17.92
N ASP A 215 -16.44 -21.12 18.21
CA ASP A 215 -16.58 -19.67 18.06
C ASP A 215 -16.96 -19.26 16.63
N PRO A 216 -17.86 -18.29 16.42
CA PRO A 216 -18.24 -17.87 15.08
C PRO A 216 -17.02 -17.37 14.29
N ILE A 217 -16.82 -17.92 13.08
CA ILE A 217 -15.77 -17.51 12.14
C ILE A 217 -16.23 -16.22 11.44
N ALA A 218 -16.37 -15.13 12.19
CA ALA A 218 -16.82 -13.85 11.67
C ALA A 218 -15.63 -12.93 11.36
N PRO A 219 -15.48 -12.45 10.11
CA PRO A 219 -14.54 -11.39 9.82
C PRO A 219 -15.13 -10.07 10.35
N SER A 220 -14.40 -9.39 11.22
CA SER A 220 -14.79 -8.10 11.82
C SER A 220 -15.14 -7.02 10.78
N ILE A 221 -14.59 -7.13 9.56
CA ILE A 221 -14.91 -6.27 8.40
C ILE A 221 -16.31 -6.53 7.82
N LEU A 222 -16.89 -7.74 7.94
CA LEU A 222 -18.23 -8.02 7.42
C LEU A 222 -19.34 -7.66 8.42
N VAL A 223 -19.07 -7.70 9.73
CA VAL A 223 -20.06 -7.37 10.77
C VAL A 223 -20.45 -5.89 10.74
N LYS A 224 -19.48 -4.99 10.48
CA LYS A 224 -19.75 -3.54 10.49
C LYS A 224 -20.47 -2.99 9.25
N ILE A 225 -20.48 -3.74 8.13
CA ILE A 225 -21.13 -3.26 6.90
C ILE A 225 -22.65 -3.53 6.95
N SER A 226 -23.13 -4.52 7.72
CA SER A 226 -24.56 -4.76 7.90
C SER A 226 -25.22 -3.87 8.96
N GLU A 227 -24.46 -3.32 9.90
CA GLU A 227 -25.00 -2.46 10.98
C GLU A 227 -25.07 -0.97 10.61
N GLY A 228 -24.53 -0.57 9.45
CA GLY A 228 -24.51 0.83 8.97
C GLY A 228 -25.53 1.18 7.89
N GLY A 229 -26.51 0.31 7.63
CA GLY A 229 -27.47 0.50 6.53
C GLY A 229 -28.89 0.06 6.89
N ALA A 230 -29.62 0.92 7.60
CA ALA A 230 -31.07 0.99 7.63
C ALA A 230 -31.49 2.47 7.68
#